data_AF-A0A1G9AF72-F1
#
_entry.id   AF-A0A1G9AF72-F1
#
_cell.length_a   1.000
_cell.length_b   1.000
_cell.length_c   1.000
_cell.angle_alpha   90.00
_cell.angle_beta   90.00
_cell.angle_gamma   90.00
#
_symmetry.space_group_name_H-M   'P 1'
#
loop_
_entity.id
_entity.type
_entity.pdbx_description
1 polymer ?
#
loop_
_entity_poly.entity_id
_entity_poly.type
_entity_poly.pdbx_seq_one_letter_code
_entity_poly.pdbx_strand_id
1 'polypeptide(L)'
;MRDKQEDTVPLQEWTQNRESWPLLEEYLQLRSGLPGPRANLELAARFARAYAETEITDAAWSLLTMWVEDSGEYLPFCAVQAGAAHYAFADSLRRGWIKKVLKQAMNDARWRVREAAAIGLQYVGEYNFSELQELLDSWRPEATLLDQRAFVAGLAHPPLLKSREQAQYSLGLAAEITDGILKGRSAGYDSEHFRVLSKGLEYSLSLFVAAEPEAGFALLGRLVASGDERMIRIVKSNLSKARLSKKYPGQVEELLAGLTSV
;
A
#
# COMPACT_ATOMS: atom_id res chain seq x y z
N MET A 1 -27.82 -0.28 -12.35
CA MET A 1 -27.04 -1.42 -12.86
C MET A 1 -26.53 -1.00 -14.23
N ARG A 2 -25.26 -0.60 -14.34
CA ARG A 2 -24.63 -0.34 -15.65
C ARG A 2 -24.02 -1.66 -16.08
N ASP A 3 -24.34 -2.10 -17.29
CA ASP A 3 -23.75 -3.27 -17.94
C ASP A 3 -22.23 -3.25 -17.77
N LYS A 4 -21.69 -4.29 -17.10
CA LYS A 4 -20.28 -4.65 -17.22
C LYS A 4 -20.12 -5.38 -18.55
N GLN A 5 -20.18 -4.64 -19.64
CA GLN A 5 -19.55 -5.12 -20.86
C GLN A 5 -18.05 -5.11 -20.57
N GLU A 6 -17.45 -6.28 -20.40
CA GLU A 6 -15.99 -6.38 -20.31
C GLU A 6 -15.42 -5.69 -21.53
N ASP A 7 -14.77 -4.54 -21.29
CA ASP A 7 -14.18 -3.70 -22.33
C ASP A 7 -13.12 -4.56 -23.03
N THR A 8 -13.41 -5.03 -24.25
CA THR A 8 -12.64 -6.01 -25.06
C THR A 8 -11.31 -5.45 -25.58
N VAL A 9 -10.77 -4.43 -24.93
CA VAL A 9 -9.56 -3.73 -25.34
C VAL A 9 -8.35 -4.64 -25.12
N PRO A 10 -7.55 -4.91 -26.17
CA PRO A 10 -6.43 -5.83 -26.10
C PRO A 10 -5.21 -5.15 -25.46
N LEU A 11 -5.30 -4.83 -24.16
CA LEU A 11 -4.23 -4.11 -23.43
C LEU A 11 -2.86 -4.79 -23.57
N GLN A 12 -2.82 -6.12 -23.58
CA GLN A 12 -1.57 -6.88 -23.75
C GLN A 12 -0.96 -6.72 -25.15
N GLU A 13 -1.79 -6.65 -26.19
CA GLU A 13 -1.31 -6.39 -27.55
C GLU A 13 -0.78 -4.95 -27.66
N TRP A 14 -1.52 -3.99 -27.09
CA TRP A 14 -1.15 -2.58 -27.14
C TRP A 14 0.13 -2.26 -26.35
N THR A 15 0.39 -2.94 -25.23
CA THR A 15 1.64 -2.73 -24.48
C THR A 15 2.86 -3.19 -25.28
N GLN A 16 2.71 -4.25 -26.08
CA GLN A 16 3.80 -4.85 -26.85
C GLN A 16 4.03 -4.17 -28.21
N ASN A 17 3.06 -3.41 -28.73
CA ASN A 17 3.17 -2.69 -30.00
C ASN A 17 3.37 -1.18 -29.78
N ARG A 18 4.55 -0.66 -30.13
CA ARG A 18 4.90 0.77 -30.00
C ARG A 18 3.94 1.69 -30.76
N GLU A 19 3.39 1.26 -31.90
CA GLU A 19 2.44 2.04 -32.68
C GLU A 19 1.10 2.23 -31.95
N SER A 20 0.78 1.34 -31.01
CA SER A 20 -0.45 1.39 -30.21
C SER A 20 -0.33 2.21 -28.93
N TRP A 21 0.88 2.64 -28.54
CA TRP A 21 1.10 3.36 -27.27
C TRP A 21 0.32 4.67 -27.16
N PRO A 22 0.21 5.54 -28.19
CA PRO A 22 -0.60 6.74 -28.08
C PRO A 22 -2.08 6.45 -27.81
N LEU A 23 -2.62 5.40 -28.45
CA LEU A 23 -4.00 4.96 -28.26
C LEU A 23 -4.22 4.39 -26.85
N LEU A 24 -3.25 3.61 -26.36
CA LEU A 24 -3.26 3.06 -25.01
C LEU A 24 -3.20 4.16 -23.95
N GLU A 25 -2.34 5.16 -24.14
CA GLU A 25 -2.24 6.32 -23.27
C GLU A 25 -3.57 7.09 -23.21
N GLU A 26 -4.13 7.42 -24.37
CA GLU A 26 -5.41 8.11 -24.47
C GLU A 26 -6.53 7.33 -23.77
N TYR A 27 -6.60 6.01 -24.01
CA TYR A 27 -7.58 5.13 -23.37
C TYR A 27 -7.45 5.13 -21.83
N LEU A 28 -6.23 4.99 -21.30
CA LEU A 28 -5.99 5.00 -19.86
C LEU A 28 -6.32 6.35 -19.24
N GLN A 29 -5.91 7.45 -19.87
CA GLN A 29 -6.14 8.81 -19.38
C GLN A 29 -7.63 9.15 -19.36
N LEU A 30 -8.36 8.88 -20.45
CA LEU A 30 -9.79 9.15 -20.56
C LEU A 30 -10.62 8.37 -19.51
N ARG A 31 -10.15 7.18 -19.13
CA ARG A 31 -10.84 6.28 -18.20
C ARG A 31 -10.20 6.26 -16.81
N SER A 32 -9.25 7.17 -16.54
CA SER A 32 -8.47 7.25 -15.30
C SER A 32 -9.31 7.64 -14.09
N GLY A 33 -10.42 8.37 -14.30
CA GLY A 33 -11.17 9.04 -13.25
C GLY A 33 -10.53 10.34 -12.76
N LEU A 34 -9.47 10.84 -13.42
CA LEU A 34 -8.79 12.09 -13.09
C LEU A 34 -9.34 13.28 -13.91
N PRO A 35 -9.34 14.52 -13.35
CA PRO A 35 -8.81 14.93 -12.04
C PRO A 35 -9.73 14.64 -10.82
N GLY A 36 -10.67 13.71 -10.92
CA GLY A 36 -11.55 13.31 -9.81
C GLY A 36 -10.83 12.70 -8.59
N PRO A 37 -11.52 12.57 -7.45
CA PRO A 37 -10.90 12.19 -6.16
C PRO A 37 -10.43 10.73 -6.09
N ARG A 38 -10.80 9.88 -7.06
CA ARG A 38 -10.46 8.45 -7.08
C ARG A 38 -9.94 8.06 -8.45
N ALA A 39 -8.74 7.49 -8.48
CA ALA A 39 -8.22 6.82 -9.66
C ALA A 39 -9.01 5.53 -9.92
N ASN A 40 -9.08 5.12 -11.18
CA ASN A 40 -9.73 3.89 -11.60
C ASN A 40 -8.83 2.67 -11.29
N LEU A 41 -8.94 2.15 -10.06
CA LEU A 41 -8.15 1.00 -9.59
C LEU A 41 -8.41 -0.28 -10.41
N GLU A 42 -9.64 -0.48 -10.89
CA GLU A 42 -9.99 -1.66 -11.70
C GLU A 42 -9.23 -1.63 -13.04
N LEU A 43 -9.13 -0.45 -13.68
CA LEU A 43 -8.37 -0.29 -14.91
C LEU A 43 -6.85 -0.41 -14.68
N ALA A 44 -6.31 0.21 -13.62
CA ALA A 44 -4.90 0.06 -13.27
C ALA A 44 -4.52 -1.40 -12.99
N ALA A 45 -5.37 -2.15 -12.28
CA ALA A 45 -5.17 -3.58 -12.03
C ALA A 45 -5.26 -4.41 -13.32
N ARG A 46 -6.18 -4.09 -14.23
CA ARG A 46 -6.25 -4.74 -15.56
C ARG A 46 -4.98 -4.50 -16.38
N PHE A 47 -4.47 -3.27 -16.37
CA PHE A 47 -3.19 -2.95 -17.01
C PHE A 47 -2.02 -3.71 -16.37
N ALA A 48 -1.94 -3.76 -15.04
CA ALA A 48 -0.90 -4.49 -14.32
C ALA A 48 -0.90 -6.00 -14.65
N ARG A 49 -2.08 -6.61 -14.82
CA ARG A 49 -2.20 -8.02 -15.23
C ARG A 49 -1.60 -8.32 -16.59
N ALA A 50 -1.57 -7.36 -17.52
CA ALA A 50 -0.93 -7.54 -18.83
C ALA A 50 0.60 -7.73 -18.74
N TYR A 51 1.18 -7.48 -17.56
CA TYR A 51 2.61 -7.66 -17.25
C TYR A 51 2.89 -8.80 -16.28
N ALA A 52 1.86 -9.45 -15.74
CA ALA A 52 1.98 -10.59 -14.83
C ALA A 52 2.22 -11.88 -15.63
N GLU A 53 3.24 -11.86 -16.48
CA GLU A 53 3.61 -12.91 -17.45
C GLU A 53 5.08 -13.29 -17.29
N THR A 54 5.43 -14.54 -17.60
CA THR A 54 6.82 -15.06 -17.54
C THR A 54 7.77 -14.30 -18.46
N GLU A 55 7.25 -13.87 -19.62
CA GLU A 55 8.00 -13.11 -20.60
C GLU A 55 7.20 -11.89 -21.02
N ILE A 56 7.87 -10.74 -21.05
CA ILE A 56 7.36 -9.50 -21.64
C ILE A 56 8.34 -9.03 -22.70
N THR A 57 7.83 -8.43 -23.78
CA THR A 57 8.67 -7.91 -24.86
C THR A 57 9.50 -6.71 -24.39
N ASP A 58 10.61 -6.44 -25.07
CA ASP A 58 11.41 -5.24 -24.82
C ASP A 58 10.60 -3.95 -25.03
N ALA A 59 9.60 -3.98 -25.92
CA ALA A 59 8.66 -2.88 -26.09
C ALA A 59 7.83 -2.68 -24.81
N ALA A 60 7.16 -3.72 -24.31
CA ALA A 60 6.37 -3.63 -23.09
C ALA A 60 7.21 -3.18 -21.89
N TRP A 61 8.43 -3.72 -21.74
CA TRP A 61 9.36 -3.25 -20.70
C TRP A 61 9.75 -1.78 -20.88
N SER A 62 10.07 -1.36 -22.11
CA SER A 62 10.39 0.05 -22.41
C SER A 62 9.24 0.98 -22.04
N LEU A 63 7.99 0.59 -22.31
CA LEU A 63 6.80 1.36 -21.96
C LEU A 63 6.72 1.59 -20.45
N LEU A 64 6.89 0.54 -19.64
CA LEU A 64 6.89 0.68 -18.17
C LEU A 64 7.98 1.63 -17.69
N THR A 65 9.20 1.45 -18.18
CA THR A 65 10.33 2.27 -17.73
C THR A 65 10.13 3.74 -18.09
N MET A 66 9.54 4.03 -19.25
CA MET A 66 9.20 5.38 -19.68
C MET A 66 8.09 5.98 -18.80
N TRP A 67 7.02 5.23 -18.56
CA TRP A 67 5.84 5.74 -17.85
C TRP A 67 6.03 5.90 -16.34
N VAL A 68 6.99 5.19 -15.73
CA VAL A 68 7.37 5.47 -14.33
C VAL A 68 7.90 6.90 -14.18
N GLU A 69 8.63 7.39 -15.17
CA GLU A 69 9.21 8.74 -15.19
C GLU A 69 8.28 9.80 -15.78
N ASP A 70 7.06 9.41 -16.22
CA ASP A 70 6.10 10.35 -16.78
C ASP A 70 5.70 11.43 -15.74
N SER A 71 5.43 12.65 -16.21
CA SER A 71 5.11 13.80 -15.36
C SER A 71 3.66 13.82 -14.86
N GLY A 72 2.76 13.06 -15.52
CA GLY A 72 1.37 12.91 -15.13
C GLY A 72 1.20 12.10 -13.84
N GLU A 73 -0.04 11.79 -13.48
CA GLU A 73 -0.33 10.98 -12.28
C GLU A 73 -0.74 9.55 -12.63
N TYR A 74 -1.57 9.36 -13.64
CA TYR A 74 -2.21 8.05 -13.88
C TYR A 74 -1.31 7.03 -14.58
N LEU A 75 -0.46 7.46 -15.52
CA LEU A 75 0.47 6.54 -16.19
C LEU A 75 1.56 6.03 -15.23
N PRO A 76 2.23 6.88 -14.42
CA PRO A 76 3.13 6.39 -13.37
C PRO A 76 2.42 5.49 -12.37
N PHE A 77 1.19 5.85 -11.97
CA PHE A 77 0.35 5.03 -11.09
C PHE A 77 0.13 3.62 -11.65
N CYS A 78 -0.14 3.49 -12.96
CA CYS A 78 -0.30 2.21 -13.63
C CYS A 78 1.04 1.47 -13.81
N ALA A 79 2.09 2.18 -14.22
CA ALA A 79 3.40 1.60 -14.52
C ALA A 79 4.09 1.03 -13.27
N VAL A 80 4.02 1.72 -12.13
CA VAL A 80 4.56 1.22 -10.84
C VAL A 80 3.87 -0.09 -10.43
N GLN A 81 2.54 -0.15 -10.55
CA GLN A 81 1.78 -1.38 -10.25
C GLN A 81 2.10 -2.52 -11.21
N ALA A 82 2.19 -2.23 -12.51
CA ALA A 82 2.52 -3.22 -13.53
C ALA A 82 3.94 -3.78 -13.37
N GLY A 83 4.92 -2.93 -13.06
CA GLY A 83 6.27 -3.37 -12.70
C GLY A 83 6.26 -4.29 -11.48
N ALA A 84 5.50 -3.95 -10.44
CA ALA A 84 5.36 -4.82 -9.27
C ALA A 84 4.63 -6.14 -9.56
N ALA A 85 3.62 -6.14 -10.42
CA ALA A 85 2.94 -7.36 -10.86
C ALA A 85 3.87 -8.29 -11.67
N HIS A 86 4.81 -7.71 -12.44
CA HIS A 86 5.84 -8.47 -13.16
C HIS A 86 6.94 -9.02 -12.24
N TYR A 87 7.06 -8.56 -10.98
CA TYR A 87 8.16 -8.90 -10.07
C TYR A 87 8.37 -10.41 -9.89
N ALA A 88 7.28 -11.18 -9.80
CA ALA A 88 7.32 -12.64 -9.67
C ALA A 88 8.08 -13.34 -10.80
N PHE A 89 7.98 -12.78 -12.01
CA PHE A 89 8.48 -13.35 -13.26
C PHE A 89 9.81 -12.74 -13.70
N ALA A 90 10.12 -11.55 -13.18
CA ALA A 90 11.30 -10.79 -13.52
C ALA A 90 12.61 -11.50 -13.13
N ASP A 91 13.62 -11.37 -13.99
CA ASP A 91 15.01 -11.70 -13.67
C ASP A 91 15.59 -10.79 -12.57
N SER A 92 16.80 -11.07 -12.11
CA SER A 92 17.44 -10.33 -11.01
C SER A 92 17.65 -8.85 -11.32
N LEU A 93 17.93 -8.49 -12.57
CA LEU A 93 18.15 -7.11 -13.01
C LEU A 93 16.84 -6.31 -12.95
N ARG A 94 15.77 -6.86 -13.53
CA ARG A 94 14.43 -6.26 -13.53
C ARG A 94 13.85 -6.20 -12.12
N ARG A 95 14.03 -7.23 -11.28
CA ARG A 95 13.67 -7.19 -9.85
C ARG A 95 14.41 -6.06 -9.12
N GLY A 96 15.70 -5.87 -9.39
CA GLY A 96 16.48 -4.76 -8.84
C GLY A 96 15.91 -3.39 -9.22
N TRP A 97 15.53 -3.22 -10.50
CA TRP A 97 14.88 -2.01 -10.98
C TRP A 97 13.51 -1.78 -10.32
N ILE A 98 12.66 -2.80 -10.26
CA ILE A 98 11.33 -2.72 -9.63
C ILE A 98 11.44 -2.31 -8.16
N LYS A 99 12.38 -2.90 -7.40
CA LYS A 99 12.66 -2.51 -6.00
C LYS A 99 13.02 -1.04 -5.88
N LYS A 100 13.87 -0.52 -6.78
CA LYS A 100 14.25 0.89 -6.81
C LYS A 100 13.04 1.79 -7.11
N VAL A 101 12.23 1.42 -8.09
CA VAL A 101 11.02 2.16 -8.47
C VAL A 101 10.03 2.21 -7.31
N LEU A 102 9.77 1.09 -6.64
CA LEU A 102 8.91 1.07 -5.46
C LEU A 102 9.46 1.99 -4.36
N LYS A 103 10.77 1.93 -4.09
CA LYS A 103 11.42 2.78 -3.08
C LYS A 103 11.27 4.27 -3.38
N GLN A 104 11.43 4.67 -4.64
CA GLN A 104 11.22 6.05 -5.09
C GLN A 104 9.74 6.45 -5.01
N ALA A 105 8.84 5.59 -5.51
CA ALA A 105 7.41 5.85 -5.55
C ALA A 105 6.78 6.06 -4.17
N MET A 106 7.30 5.43 -3.10
CA MET A 106 6.85 5.66 -1.73
C MET A 106 6.99 7.13 -1.28
N ASN A 107 8.00 7.84 -1.80
CA ASN A 107 8.30 9.23 -1.46
C ASN A 107 7.97 10.22 -2.60
N ASP A 108 7.25 9.77 -3.64
CA ASP A 108 6.87 10.62 -4.76
C ASP A 108 6.00 11.80 -4.30
N ALA A 109 6.17 12.98 -4.90
CA ALA A 109 5.38 14.17 -4.59
C ALA A 109 3.87 13.94 -4.85
N ARG A 110 3.54 13.13 -5.87
CA ARG A 110 2.17 12.79 -6.26
C ARG A 110 1.65 11.67 -5.38
N TRP A 111 0.62 11.98 -4.61
CA TRP A 111 0.07 11.03 -3.62
C TRP A 111 -0.45 9.73 -4.24
N ARG A 112 -0.92 9.77 -5.48
CA ARG A 112 -1.36 8.56 -6.21
C ARG A 112 -0.20 7.62 -6.47
N VAL A 113 0.97 8.13 -6.87
CA VAL A 113 2.17 7.31 -7.07
C VAL A 113 2.60 6.66 -5.74
N ARG A 114 2.43 7.36 -4.61
CA ARG A 114 2.61 6.76 -3.28
C ARG A 114 1.61 5.63 -2.98
N GLU A 115 0.35 5.73 -3.44
CA GLU A 115 -0.60 4.60 -3.38
C GLU A 115 -0.14 3.43 -4.24
N ALA A 116 0.34 3.69 -5.46
CA ALA A 116 0.85 2.64 -6.35
C ALA A 116 2.02 1.88 -5.72
N ALA A 117 2.89 2.56 -4.97
CA ALA A 117 3.96 1.90 -4.23
C ALA A 117 3.40 0.92 -3.18
N ALA A 118 2.40 1.34 -2.40
CA ALA A 118 1.75 0.47 -1.41
C ALA A 118 1.07 -0.74 -2.07
N ILE A 119 0.37 -0.55 -3.19
CA ILE A 119 -0.22 -1.65 -3.98
C ILE A 119 0.89 -2.53 -4.58
N GLY A 120 2.00 -1.94 -5.00
CA GLY A 120 3.15 -2.69 -5.50
C GLY A 120 3.74 -3.63 -4.45
N LEU A 121 3.85 -3.18 -3.19
CA LEU A 121 4.24 -4.04 -2.07
C LEU A 121 3.24 -5.19 -1.86
N GLN A 122 1.95 -4.99 -2.12
CA GLN A 122 0.94 -6.04 -2.07
C GLN A 122 1.20 -7.12 -3.11
N TYR A 123 1.51 -6.75 -4.37
CA TYR A 123 1.87 -7.71 -5.42
C TYR A 123 3.11 -8.53 -5.03
N VAL A 124 4.16 -7.89 -4.51
CA VAL A 124 5.36 -8.60 -4.06
C VAL A 124 5.04 -9.58 -2.94
N GLY A 125 4.25 -9.15 -1.94
CA GLY A 125 3.86 -10.00 -0.82
C GLY A 125 2.95 -11.16 -1.21
N GLU A 126 2.04 -10.97 -2.18
CA GLU A 126 1.16 -12.03 -2.68
C GLU A 126 1.94 -13.11 -3.41
N TYR A 127 2.99 -12.72 -4.14
CA TYR A 127 3.93 -13.65 -4.76
C TYR A 127 4.76 -14.39 -3.70
N ASN A 128 5.42 -13.65 -2.81
CA ASN A 128 6.24 -14.21 -1.76
C ASN A 128 6.36 -13.25 -0.57
N PHE A 129 5.68 -13.59 0.53
CA PHE A 129 5.70 -12.76 1.73
C PHE A 129 7.10 -12.63 2.33
N SER A 130 7.92 -13.70 2.32
CA SER A 130 9.29 -13.63 2.85
C SER A 130 10.17 -12.67 2.04
N GLU A 131 10.04 -12.61 0.72
CA GLU A 131 10.73 -11.59 -0.09
C GLU A 131 10.25 -10.18 0.26
N LEU A 132 8.94 -9.97 0.48
CA LEU A 132 8.44 -8.69 0.97
C LEU A 132 9.03 -8.35 2.35
N GLN A 133 9.13 -9.33 3.25
CA GLN A 133 9.71 -9.12 4.58
C GLN A 133 11.16 -8.63 4.48
N GLU A 134 12.00 -9.34 3.73
CA GLU A 134 13.40 -8.99 3.49
C GLU A 134 13.55 -7.57 2.92
N LEU A 135 12.69 -7.18 1.97
CA LEU A 135 12.70 -5.83 1.42
C LEU A 135 12.41 -4.78 2.47
N LEU A 136 11.31 -4.96 3.21
CA LEU A 136 10.93 -4.00 4.23
C LEU A 136 11.98 -3.91 5.34
N ASP A 137 12.51 -5.04 5.80
CA ASP A 137 13.58 -5.08 6.80
C ASP A 137 14.86 -4.38 6.32
N SER A 138 15.20 -4.49 5.04
CA SER A 138 16.34 -3.77 4.46
C SER A 138 16.14 -2.26 4.39
N TRP A 139 14.89 -1.79 4.25
CA TRP A 139 14.58 -0.36 4.09
C TRP A 139 14.22 0.34 5.41
N ARG A 140 13.77 -0.41 6.41
CA ARG A 140 13.29 0.11 7.70
C ARG A 140 14.29 0.98 8.47
N PRO A 141 15.60 0.66 8.53
CA PRO A 141 16.56 1.45 9.31
C PRO A 141 16.59 2.95 8.94
N GLU A 142 16.41 3.27 7.66
CA GLU A 142 16.47 4.63 7.11
C GLU A 142 15.10 5.09 6.57
N ALA A 143 14.01 4.50 7.06
CA ALA A 143 12.67 4.75 6.52
C ALA A 143 12.14 6.15 6.90
N THR A 144 11.70 6.91 5.91
CA THR A 144 10.95 8.15 6.11
C THR A 144 9.53 7.87 6.63
N LEU A 145 8.79 8.91 7.03
CA LEU A 145 7.36 8.74 7.37
C LEU A 145 6.52 8.26 6.19
N LEU A 146 6.89 8.61 4.95
CA LEU A 146 6.19 8.15 3.76
C LEU A 146 6.52 6.70 3.43
N ASP A 147 7.77 6.26 3.64
CA ASP A 147 8.14 4.84 3.59
C ASP A 147 7.33 4.03 4.59
N GLN A 148 7.34 4.44 5.87
CA GLN A 148 6.58 3.81 6.94
C GLN A 148 5.09 3.73 6.61
N ARG A 149 4.53 4.79 6.01
CA ARG A 149 3.15 4.80 5.54
C ARG A 149 2.90 3.74 4.47
N ALA A 150 3.80 3.63 3.50
CA ALA A 150 3.66 2.67 2.42
C ALA A 150 3.81 1.23 2.94
N PHE A 151 4.68 1.00 3.92
CA PHE A 151 4.85 -0.30 4.56
C PHE A 151 3.55 -0.77 5.24
N VAL A 152 2.95 0.07 6.09
CA VAL A 152 1.71 -0.29 6.77
C VAL A 152 0.53 -0.42 5.80
N ALA A 153 0.46 0.40 4.75
CA ALA A 153 -0.59 0.29 3.74
C ALA A 153 -0.42 -0.94 2.84
N GLY A 154 0.82 -1.31 2.50
CA GLY A 154 1.14 -2.50 1.72
C GLY A 154 0.83 -3.79 2.49
N LEU A 155 1.17 -3.84 3.78
CA LEU A 155 0.85 -4.99 4.63
C LEU A 155 -0.65 -5.08 4.99
N ALA A 156 -1.37 -3.95 4.96
CA ALA A 156 -2.81 -3.87 5.24
C ALA A 156 -3.67 -4.44 4.09
N HIS A 157 -3.35 -5.66 3.68
CA HIS A 157 -3.93 -6.35 2.55
C HIS A 157 -4.37 -7.76 2.99
N PRO A 158 -5.67 -8.09 2.99
CA PRO A 158 -6.16 -9.35 3.56
C PRO A 158 -5.46 -10.63 3.06
N PRO A 159 -5.06 -10.76 1.78
CA PRO A 159 -4.27 -11.89 1.30
C PRO A 159 -2.94 -12.11 2.04
N LEU A 160 -2.34 -11.04 2.59
CA LEU A 160 -1.07 -11.07 3.34
C LEU A 160 -1.27 -11.26 4.85
N LEU A 161 -2.50 -11.47 5.30
CA LEU A 161 -2.84 -11.57 6.73
C LEU A 161 -3.54 -12.90 7.04
N LYS A 162 -3.28 -13.92 6.21
CA LYS A 162 -3.92 -15.24 6.33
C LYS A 162 -3.27 -16.13 7.38
N SER A 163 -1.97 -15.94 7.63
CA SER A 163 -1.24 -16.68 8.65
C SER A 163 -0.97 -15.82 9.87
N ARG A 164 -0.83 -16.48 11.02
CA ARG A 164 -0.52 -15.82 12.29
C ARG A 164 0.82 -15.10 12.22
N GLU A 165 1.82 -15.73 11.61
CA GLU A 165 3.19 -15.19 11.47
C GLU A 165 3.19 -13.89 10.66
N GLN A 166 2.43 -13.85 9.55
CA GLN A 166 2.32 -12.66 8.70
C GLN A 166 1.60 -11.50 9.41
N ALA A 167 0.53 -11.82 10.14
CA ALA A 167 -0.19 -10.85 10.95
C ALA A 167 0.68 -10.29 12.08
N GLN A 168 1.44 -11.16 12.75
CA GLN A 168 2.38 -10.77 13.82
C GLN A 168 3.50 -9.89 13.30
N TYR A 169 4.07 -10.20 12.14
CA TYR A 169 5.07 -9.34 11.49
C TYR A 169 4.50 -7.93 11.21
N SER A 170 3.26 -7.87 10.70
CA SER A 170 2.58 -6.61 10.41
C SER A 170 2.28 -5.80 11.67
N LEU A 171 1.84 -6.46 12.75
CA LEU A 171 1.67 -5.85 14.07
C LEU A 171 3.01 -5.36 14.64
N GLY A 172 4.08 -6.15 14.52
CA GLY A 172 5.42 -5.80 15.00
C GLY A 172 5.97 -4.54 14.32
N LEU A 173 5.86 -4.47 12.99
CA LEU A 173 6.22 -3.28 12.22
C LEU A 173 5.40 -2.06 12.68
N ALA A 174 4.07 -2.21 12.80
CA ALA A 174 3.22 -1.12 13.23
C ALA A 174 3.55 -0.66 14.66
N ALA A 175 3.85 -1.59 15.58
CA ALA A 175 4.28 -1.31 16.93
C ALA A 175 5.59 -0.51 16.97
N GLU A 176 6.59 -0.91 16.16
CA GLU A 176 7.87 -0.20 16.04
C GLU A 176 7.66 1.25 15.57
N ILE A 177 6.84 1.46 14.54
CA ILE A 177 6.50 2.81 14.04
C ILE A 177 5.87 3.64 15.16
N THR A 178 4.85 3.10 15.86
CA THR A 178 4.17 3.84 16.92
C THR A 178 5.07 4.13 18.11
N ASP A 179 5.94 3.18 18.49
CA ASP A 179 6.93 3.39 19.56
C ASP A 179 7.95 4.47 19.14
N GLY A 180 8.32 4.54 17.86
CA GLY A 180 9.14 5.63 17.31
C GLY A 180 8.49 7.00 17.45
N ILE A 181 7.19 7.11 17.11
CA ILE A 181 6.41 8.35 17.25
C ILE A 181 6.33 8.79 18.73
N LEU A 182 6.09 7.85 19.64
CA LEU A 182 6.03 8.10 21.08
C LEU A 182 7.38 8.56 21.66
N LYS A 183 8.48 7.99 21.18
CA LYS A 183 9.85 8.37 21.59
C LYS A 183 10.33 9.69 20.99
N GLY A 184 9.47 10.43 20.29
CA GLY A 184 9.85 11.69 19.65
C GLY A 184 10.81 11.50 18.47
N ARG A 185 10.98 10.27 17.94
CA ARG A 185 11.71 10.05 16.68
C ARG A 185 11.01 10.69 15.49
N SER A 186 9.81 11.25 15.67
CA SER A 186 9.07 12.07 14.72
C SER A 186 9.18 13.58 15.01
N ALA A 187 10.00 14.01 15.97
CA ALA A 187 10.20 15.44 16.26
C ALA A 187 10.98 16.10 15.11
N GLY A 188 10.47 17.23 14.59
CA GLY A 188 11.07 17.94 13.46
C GLY A 188 10.67 17.41 12.07
N TYR A 189 9.78 16.41 11.99
CA TYR A 189 9.30 15.91 10.71
C TYR A 189 8.23 16.82 10.10
N ASP A 190 8.15 16.76 8.77
CA ASP A 190 7.11 17.42 8.00
C ASP A 190 5.71 17.00 8.50
N SER A 191 4.89 18.00 8.86
CA SER A 191 3.57 17.79 9.44
C SER A 191 2.59 17.09 8.50
N GLU A 192 2.73 17.30 7.19
CA GLU A 192 1.91 16.66 6.16
C GLU A 192 2.32 15.19 6.01
N HIS A 193 3.63 14.89 6.02
CA HIS A 193 4.10 13.50 5.99
C HIS A 193 3.64 12.71 7.23
N PHE A 194 3.67 13.33 8.41
CA PHE A 194 3.11 12.72 9.62
C PHE A 194 1.60 12.49 9.49
N ARG A 195 0.85 13.45 8.95
CA ARG A 195 -0.59 13.30 8.70
C ARG A 195 -0.88 12.12 7.77
N VAL A 196 -0.08 11.94 6.72
CA VAL A 196 -0.20 10.83 5.77
C VAL A 196 0.06 9.47 6.46
N LEU A 197 1.12 9.36 7.26
CA LEU A 197 1.39 8.16 8.06
C LEU A 197 0.26 7.87 9.06
N SER A 198 -0.18 8.89 9.79
CA SER A 198 -1.26 8.78 10.77
C SER A 198 -2.53 8.25 10.13
N LYS A 199 -2.91 8.75 8.95
CA LYS A 199 -4.07 8.23 8.19
C LYS A 199 -3.89 6.78 7.75
N GLY A 200 -2.67 6.37 7.39
CA GLY A 200 -2.35 4.98 7.13
C GLY A 200 -2.62 4.09 8.36
N LEU A 201 -2.10 4.49 9.52
CA LEU A 201 -2.28 3.78 10.79
C LEU A 201 -3.73 3.74 11.28
N GLU A 202 -4.51 4.83 11.07
CA GLU A 202 -5.95 4.92 11.40
C GLU A 202 -6.83 3.89 10.65
N TYR A 203 -6.28 3.26 9.61
CA TYR A 203 -6.96 2.22 8.84
C TYR A 203 -6.29 0.84 8.97
N SER A 204 -4.96 0.77 8.86
CA SER A 204 -4.21 -0.48 8.77
C SER A 204 -4.30 -1.34 10.04
N LEU A 205 -4.23 -0.73 11.23
CA LEU A 205 -4.23 -1.48 12.48
C LEU A 205 -5.49 -2.34 12.63
N SER A 206 -6.65 -1.87 12.17
CA SER A 206 -7.90 -2.63 12.24
C SER A 206 -7.84 -3.95 11.45
N LEU A 207 -7.06 -4.00 10.37
CA LEU A 207 -6.84 -5.21 9.58
C LEU A 207 -5.89 -6.17 10.31
N PHE A 208 -4.80 -5.64 10.86
CA PHE A 208 -3.83 -6.44 11.63
C PHE A 208 -4.46 -7.03 12.88
N VAL A 209 -5.22 -6.23 13.63
CA VAL A 209 -5.94 -6.66 14.84
C VAL A 209 -7.02 -7.67 14.49
N ALA A 210 -7.74 -7.50 13.37
CA ALA A 210 -8.74 -8.49 12.96
C ALA A 210 -8.11 -9.84 12.54
N ALA A 211 -6.85 -9.82 12.09
CA ALA A 211 -6.11 -11.02 11.69
C ALA A 211 -5.42 -11.71 12.86
N GLU A 212 -4.95 -10.94 13.86
CA GLU A 212 -4.43 -11.48 15.11
C GLU A 212 -4.96 -10.69 16.32
N PRO A 213 -6.16 -11.04 16.85
CA PRO A 213 -6.88 -10.23 17.83
C PRO A 213 -6.16 -10.09 19.18
N GLU A 214 -5.59 -11.16 19.72
CA GLU A 214 -4.96 -11.14 21.04
C GLU A 214 -3.80 -10.14 21.09
N ALA A 215 -2.81 -10.31 20.20
CA ALA A 215 -1.67 -9.40 20.12
C ALA A 215 -2.09 -8.00 19.63
N GLY A 216 -3.08 -7.93 18.74
CA GLY A 216 -3.60 -6.67 18.21
C GLY A 216 -4.24 -5.80 19.29
N PHE A 217 -5.17 -6.34 20.08
CA PHE A 217 -5.80 -5.60 21.17
C PHE A 217 -4.79 -5.24 22.27
N ALA A 218 -3.80 -6.09 22.55
CA ALA A 218 -2.70 -5.75 23.46
C ALA A 218 -1.90 -4.53 22.98
N LEU A 219 -1.60 -4.45 21.68
CA LEU A 219 -0.97 -3.26 21.08
C LEU A 219 -1.87 -2.02 21.22
N LEU A 220 -3.15 -2.11 20.86
CA LEU A 220 -4.08 -0.98 20.99
C LEU A 220 -4.19 -0.49 22.45
N GLY A 221 -4.23 -1.40 23.41
CA GLY A 221 -4.23 -1.08 24.85
C GLY A 221 -2.98 -0.33 25.28
N ARG A 222 -1.79 -0.79 24.87
CA ARG A 222 -0.52 -0.07 25.11
C ARG A 222 -0.55 1.35 24.54
N LEU A 223 -1.06 1.52 23.32
CA LEU A 223 -1.14 2.83 22.67
C LEU A 223 -2.08 3.78 23.40
N VAL A 224 -3.21 3.28 23.89
CA VAL A 224 -4.12 4.05 24.75
C VAL A 224 -3.45 4.44 26.07
N ALA A 225 -2.79 3.49 26.74
CA ALA A 225 -2.12 3.70 28.03
C ALA A 225 -0.96 4.71 27.96
N SER A 226 -0.43 4.99 26.76
CA SER A 226 0.61 6.01 26.57
C SER A 226 0.14 7.44 26.89
N GLY A 227 -1.18 7.69 26.87
CA GLY A 227 -1.76 9.03 27.05
C GLY A 227 -1.52 9.99 25.89
N ASP A 228 -0.81 9.59 24.83
CA ASP A 228 -0.53 10.44 23.68
C ASP A 228 -1.79 10.62 22.83
N GLU A 229 -2.24 11.87 22.66
CA GLU A 229 -3.45 12.21 21.91
C GLU A 229 -3.44 11.70 20.47
N ARG A 230 -2.26 11.62 19.84
CA ARG A 230 -2.08 11.12 18.48
C ARG A 230 -2.36 9.62 18.44
N MET A 231 -1.84 8.87 19.42
CA MET A 231 -2.09 7.44 19.54
C MET A 231 -3.55 7.14 19.86
N ILE A 232 -4.15 7.89 20.79
CA ILE A 232 -5.56 7.75 21.15
C ILE A 232 -6.46 7.96 19.92
N ARG A 233 -6.18 8.96 19.08
CA ARG A 233 -6.91 9.19 17.83
C ARG A 233 -6.79 8.04 16.84
N ILE A 234 -5.57 7.51 16.67
CA ILE A 234 -5.30 6.36 15.80
C ILE A 234 -6.10 5.14 16.29
N VAL A 235 -6.07 4.85 17.59
CA VAL A 235 -6.80 3.72 18.17
C VAL A 235 -8.30 3.88 17.99
N LYS A 236 -8.89 5.03 18.37
CA LYS A 236 -10.34 5.30 18.20
C LYS A 236 -10.81 5.09 16.75
N SER A 237 -10.02 5.57 15.78
CA SER A 237 -10.34 5.40 14.36
C SER A 237 -10.40 3.93 13.93
N ASN A 238 -9.51 3.09 14.47
CA ASN A 238 -9.48 1.65 14.18
C ASN A 238 -10.60 0.89 14.89
N LEU A 239 -10.87 1.20 16.16
CA LEU A 239 -11.95 0.58 16.93
C LEU A 239 -13.33 0.80 16.28
N SER A 240 -13.53 1.94 15.60
CA SER A 240 -14.77 2.23 14.87
C SER A 240 -15.02 1.33 13.65
N LYS A 241 -13.98 0.69 13.09
CA LYS A 241 -14.11 -0.11 11.86
C LYS A 241 -14.95 -1.34 12.14
N ALA A 242 -15.92 -1.62 11.26
CA ALA A 242 -16.87 -2.74 11.42
C ALA A 242 -16.21 -4.11 11.66
N ARG A 243 -15.01 -4.33 11.12
CA ARG A 243 -14.23 -5.55 11.35
C ARG A 243 -13.80 -5.75 12.81
N LEU A 244 -13.73 -4.68 13.60
CA LEU A 244 -13.50 -4.71 15.04
C LEU A 244 -14.81 -4.47 15.81
N SER A 245 -15.49 -3.35 15.57
CA SER A 245 -16.68 -2.95 16.33
C SER A 245 -17.82 -3.96 16.31
N LYS A 246 -17.98 -4.72 15.21
CA LYS A 246 -19.03 -5.76 15.14
C LYS A 246 -18.56 -7.14 15.58
N LYS A 247 -17.28 -7.46 15.43
CA LYS A 247 -16.75 -8.81 15.71
C LYS A 247 -16.23 -8.96 17.14
N TYR A 248 -15.76 -7.88 17.74
CA TYR A 248 -15.13 -7.85 19.06
C TYR A 248 -15.70 -6.69 19.92
N PRO A 249 -17.04 -6.57 20.06
CA PRO A 249 -17.65 -5.44 20.76
C PRO A 249 -17.18 -5.32 22.21
N GLY A 250 -17.01 -6.43 22.93
CA GLY A 250 -16.55 -6.42 24.32
C GLY A 250 -15.15 -5.82 24.50
N GLN A 251 -14.16 -6.27 23.72
CA GLN A 251 -12.81 -5.69 23.77
C GLN A 251 -12.78 -4.21 23.32
N VAL A 252 -13.64 -3.85 22.37
CA VAL A 252 -13.76 -2.46 21.91
C VAL A 252 -14.33 -1.58 23.03
N GLU A 253 -15.39 -2.02 23.70
CA GLU A 253 -16.01 -1.30 24.82
C GLU A 253 -15.04 -1.13 25.99
N GLU A 254 -14.30 -2.18 26.35
CA GLU A 254 -13.29 -2.14 27.41
C GLU A 254 -12.22 -1.06 27.15
N LEU A 255 -11.65 -1.05 25.93
CA LEU A 255 -10.65 -0.04 25.56
C LEU A 255 -11.23 1.38 25.49
N LEU A 256 -12.48 1.54 25.05
CA LEU A 256 -13.14 2.84 25.00
C LEU A 256 -13.47 3.37 26.41
N ALA A 257 -13.89 2.50 27.34
CA ALA A 257 -14.15 2.89 28.73
C ALA A 257 -12.87 3.34 29.46
N GLY A 258 -11.73 2.72 29.14
CA GLY A 258 -10.41 3.15 29.60
C GLY A 258 -10.02 4.55 29.14
N LEU A 259 -10.57 5.05 28.04
CA LEU A 259 -10.31 6.39 27.51
C LEU A 259 -11.17 7.50 28.13
N THR A 260 -12.31 7.17 28.74
CA THR A 260 -13.19 8.12 29.43
C THR A 260 -12.86 8.27 30.92
N SER A 261 -12.01 7.39 31.44
CA SER A 261 -11.63 7.35 32.86
C SER A 261 -10.29 8.05 33.16
N VAL A 262 -9.70 8.70 32.15
CA VAL A 262 -8.41 9.44 32.21
C VAL A 262 -8.67 10.92 31.98
#